data_AF-A0A949YZH7-F1
#
_entry.id   AF-A0A949YZH7-F1
#
_cell.length_a   1.000
_cell.length_b   1.000
_cell.length_c   1.000
_cell.angle_alpha   90.00
_cell.angle_beta   90.00
_cell.angle_gamma   90.00
#
_symmetry.space_group_name_H-M   'P 1'
#
loop_
_entity.id
_entity.type
_entity.pdbx_description
1 polymer ?
#
loop_
_entity_poly.entity_id
_entity_poly.type
_entity_poly.pdbx_seq_one_letter_code
_entity_poly.pdbx_strand_id
1 'polypeptide(L)'
;ADHEAPPGRLRSTFLAHAEIDVLGQLPPGDYEHYTLWTTLEPCPLCSIAIVMGNVGSVVFAARDRLWRGISRLTEVNEFIASSWPARRGPLHGPVSVFCELLPLFWFLDRKPTGTVVENYQTQHPRLLALARRLRDDSRFIDLKTGDLHAVLSHLWSDLAAIETE
;
A
#
# COMPACT_ATOMS: atom_id res chain seq x y z
N ALA A 1 11.01 6.12 16.49
CA ALA A 1 10.24 5.05 15.83
C ALA A 1 8.88 4.97 16.50
N ASP A 2 7.85 4.52 15.78
CA ASP A 2 6.52 4.32 16.37
C ASP A 2 6.59 3.14 17.35
N HIS A 3 6.83 3.47 18.62
CA HIS A 3 6.97 2.50 19.72
C HIS A 3 5.66 2.32 20.49
N GLU A 4 4.66 3.15 20.21
CA GLU A 4 3.36 3.16 20.86
C GLU A 4 2.25 2.94 19.84
N ALA A 5 1.25 2.16 20.22
CA ALA A 5 0.01 2.01 19.49
C ALA A 5 -1.11 1.73 20.52
N PRO A 6 -2.37 2.05 20.21
CA PRO A 6 -3.49 1.70 21.06
C PRO A 6 -3.51 0.20 21.41
N PRO A 7 -4.09 -0.20 22.55
CA PRO A 7 -4.24 -1.60 22.91
C PRO A 7 -4.89 -2.42 21.78
N GLY A 8 -4.35 -3.62 21.54
CA GLY A 8 -4.84 -4.51 20.48
C GLY A 8 -4.32 -4.22 19.07
N ARG A 9 -3.50 -3.18 18.87
CA ARG A 9 -2.91 -2.83 17.57
C ARG A 9 -1.53 -3.44 17.36
N LEU A 10 -1.27 -3.95 16.17
CA LEU A 10 0.06 -4.41 15.75
C LEU A 10 0.99 -3.21 15.53
N ARG A 11 2.22 -3.31 16.03
CA ARG A 11 3.28 -2.30 15.83
C ARG A 11 4.67 -2.90 15.89
N SER A 12 5.64 -2.20 15.30
CA SER A 12 7.08 -2.51 15.41
C SER A 12 7.48 -3.95 15.06
N THR A 13 6.70 -4.64 14.21
CA THR A 13 7.03 -5.98 13.68
C THR A 13 6.88 -5.99 12.16
N PHE A 14 7.49 -6.99 11.51
CA PHE A 14 7.31 -7.21 10.07
C PHE A 14 5.88 -7.62 9.68
N LEU A 15 5.04 -8.00 10.64
CA LEU A 15 3.63 -8.36 10.41
C LEU A 15 2.67 -7.20 10.65
N ALA A 16 3.15 -6.05 11.13
CA ALA A 16 2.33 -4.88 11.44
C ALA A 16 1.90 -4.10 10.19
N HIS A 17 1.24 -4.79 9.26
CA HIS A 17 0.57 -4.21 8.09
C HIS A 17 -0.84 -3.76 8.47
N ALA A 18 -1.35 -2.72 7.81
CA ALA A 18 -2.67 -2.17 8.12
C ALA A 18 -3.79 -3.20 7.96
N GLU A 19 -3.72 -4.03 6.92
CA GLU A 19 -4.71 -5.07 6.65
C GLU A 19 -4.67 -6.17 7.72
N ILE A 20 -3.48 -6.63 8.12
CA ILE A 20 -3.33 -7.65 9.16
C ILE A 20 -3.81 -7.12 10.50
N ASP A 21 -3.47 -5.88 10.82
CA ASP A 21 -3.89 -5.21 12.04
C ASP A 21 -5.42 -5.13 12.13
N VAL A 22 -6.10 -4.68 11.07
CA VAL A 22 -7.57 -4.61 11.03
C VAL A 22 -8.20 -6.00 11.10
N LEU A 23 -7.73 -6.97 10.31
CA LEU A 23 -8.30 -8.33 10.30
C LEU A 23 -8.09 -9.04 11.65
N GLY A 24 -6.96 -8.83 12.31
CA GLY A 24 -6.67 -9.41 13.62
C GLY A 24 -7.54 -8.86 14.75
N GLN A 25 -8.26 -7.76 14.52
CA GLN A 25 -9.21 -7.18 15.47
C GLN A 25 -10.65 -7.67 15.26
N LEU A 26 -10.92 -8.40 14.17
CA LEU A 26 -12.26 -8.90 13.90
C LEU A 26 -12.60 -10.09 14.82
N PRO A 27 -13.79 -10.13 15.44
CA PRO A 27 -14.25 -11.32 16.12
C PRO A 27 -14.47 -12.47 15.11
N PRO A 28 -14.56 -13.73 15.56
CA PRO A 28 -14.97 -14.83 14.69
C PRO A 28 -16.31 -14.52 14.02
N GLY A 29 -16.37 -14.61 12.70
CA GLY A 29 -17.54 -14.25 11.91
C GLY A 29 -17.35 -14.50 10.42
N ASP A 30 -18.41 -14.25 9.67
CA ASP A 30 -18.40 -14.30 8.21
C ASP A 30 -18.41 -12.87 7.64
N TYR A 31 -17.42 -12.58 6.80
CA TYR A 31 -17.17 -11.26 6.22
C TYR A 31 -17.34 -11.24 4.70
N GLU A 32 -18.01 -12.24 4.11
CA GLU A 32 -18.14 -12.38 2.65
C GLU A 32 -18.76 -11.13 1.99
N HIS A 33 -19.66 -10.44 2.69
CA HIS A 33 -20.33 -9.24 2.16
C HIS A 33 -19.65 -7.92 2.53
N TYR A 34 -18.45 -7.97 3.14
CA TYR A 34 -17.70 -6.79 3.54
C TYR A 34 -16.68 -6.39 2.47
N THR A 35 -16.37 -5.09 2.44
CA THR A 35 -15.31 -4.54 1.58
C THR A 35 -14.21 -3.95 2.44
N LEU A 36 -12.99 -4.47 2.27
CA LEU A 36 -11.77 -3.87 2.81
C LEU A 36 -11.28 -2.75 1.88
N TRP A 37 -11.08 -1.56 2.43
CA TRP A 37 -10.49 -0.42 1.73
C TRP A 37 -9.06 -0.21 2.19
N THR A 38 -8.11 -0.19 1.27
CA THR A 38 -6.69 0.01 1.57
C THR A 38 -6.06 1.00 0.59
N THR A 39 -4.98 1.66 0.99
CA THR A 39 -4.29 2.63 0.13
C THR A 39 -3.41 1.95 -0.92
N LEU A 40 -2.90 0.76 -0.64
CA LEU A 40 -1.99 0.04 -1.52
C LEU A 40 -2.50 -1.38 -1.73
N GLU A 41 -2.29 -1.95 -2.91
CA GLU A 41 -2.69 -3.33 -3.22
C GLU A 41 -2.11 -4.30 -2.17
N PRO A 42 -2.94 -5.16 -1.54
CA PRO A 42 -2.46 -6.04 -0.48
C PRO A 42 -1.35 -6.98 -0.96
N CYS A 43 -0.25 -7.03 -0.21
CA CYS A 43 0.85 -7.97 -0.45
C CYS A 43 0.42 -9.45 -0.25
N PRO A 44 1.29 -10.45 -0.50
CA PRO A 44 0.95 -11.87 -0.31
C PRO A 44 0.45 -12.20 1.10
N LEU A 45 1.12 -11.69 2.14
CA LEU A 45 0.70 -11.89 3.53
C LEU A 45 -0.73 -11.39 3.76
N CYS A 46 -1.01 -10.15 3.35
CA CYS A 46 -2.32 -9.52 3.54
C CYS A 46 -3.39 -10.20 2.69
N SER A 47 -3.06 -10.55 1.45
CA SER A 47 -3.96 -11.24 0.53
C SER A 47 -4.43 -12.58 1.07
N ILE A 48 -3.53 -13.37 1.66
CA ILE A 48 -3.90 -14.65 2.27
C ILE A 48 -4.68 -14.42 3.57
N ALA A 49 -4.33 -13.43 4.39
CA ALA A 49 -5.13 -13.11 5.57
C ALA A 49 -6.57 -12.71 5.22
N ILE A 50 -6.77 -11.96 4.13
CA ILE A 50 -8.10 -11.59 3.60
C ILE A 50 -8.90 -12.84 3.21
N VAL A 51 -8.25 -13.79 2.52
CA VAL A 51 -8.84 -15.10 2.18
C VAL A 51 -9.22 -15.87 3.45
N MET A 52 -8.33 -15.95 4.44
CA MET A 52 -8.58 -16.67 5.70
C MET A 52 -9.67 -16.00 6.55
N GLY A 53 -9.82 -14.67 6.43
CA GLY A 53 -10.88 -13.90 7.08
C GLY A 53 -12.20 -13.89 6.31
N ASN A 54 -12.30 -14.60 5.18
CA ASN A 54 -13.47 -14.65 4.30
C ASN A 54 -14.01 -13.26 3.88
N VAL A 55 -13.15 -12.26 3.69
CA VAL A 55 -13.60 -10.94 3.24
C VAL A 55 -13.85 -10.98 1.73
N GLY A 56 -15.08 -10.73 1.28
CA GLY A 56 -15.42 -10.96 -0.13
C GLY A 56 -15.00 -9.87 -1.10
N SER A 57 -14.59 -8.69 -0.64
CA SER A 57 -14.13 -7.61 -1.53
C SER A 57 -12.99 -6.78 -0.97
N VAL A 58 -12.09 -6.34 -1.86
CA VAL A 58 -11.01 -5.40 -1.57
C VAL A 58 -11.03 -4.29 -2.61
N VAL A 59 -10.97 -3.04 -2.13
CA VAL A 59 -10.73 -1.86 -2.96
C VAL A 59 -9.40 -1.25 -2.55
N PHE A 60 -8.52 -0.99 -3.53
CA PHE A 60 -7.22 -0.40 -3.27
C PHE A 60 -6.96 0.85 -4.12
N ALA A 61 -6.30 1.85 -3.53
CA ALA A 61 -6.03 3.10 -4.22
C ALA A 61 -4.87 3.00 -5.23
N ALA A 62 -3.81 2.29 -4.90
CA ALA A 62 -2.62 2.14 -5.75
C ALA A 62 -2.17 0.70 -5.90
N ARG A 63 -1.56 0.37 -7.04
CA ARG A 63 -0.97 -0.96 -7.28
C ARG A 63 0.36 -1.09 -6.53
N ASP A 64 0.62 -2.27 -5.93
CA ASP A 64 1.93 -2.55 -5.35
C ASP A 64 2.82 -3.24 -6.40
N ARG A 65 3.74 -2.47 -6.98
CA ARG A 65 4.65 -2.98 -8.02
C ARG A 65 5.62 -4.06 -7.52
N LEU A 66 5.77 -4.22 -6.20
CA LEU A 66 6.59 -5.30 -5.63
C LEU A 66 5.98 -6.67 -5.83
N TRP A 67 4.65 -6.74 -5.86
CA TRP A 67 3.90 -7.99 -5.91
C TRP A 67 3.14 -8.14 -7.22
N ARG A 68 3.74 -7.68 -8.34
CA ARG A 68 3.17 -7.87 -9.68
C ARG A 68 2.84 -9.36 -9.89
N GLY A 69 1.59 -9.63 -10.28
CA GLY A 69 1.10 -11.00 -10.44
C GLY A 69 0.54 -11.59 -9.14
N ILE A 70 0.19 -10.79 -8.15
CA ILE A 70 -0.43 -11.24 -6.90
C ILE A 70 -1.66 -12.13 -7.11
N SER A 71 -2.41 -11.92 -8.20
CA SER A 71 -3.55 -12.76 -8.58
C SER A 71 -3.18 -14.21 -8.81
N ARG A 72 -1.92 -14.52 -9.13
CA ARG A 72 -1.44 -15.89 -9.32
C ARG A 72 -1.44 -16.71 -8.03
N LEU A 73 -1.66 -16.09 -6.87
CA LEU A 73 -1.89 -16.84 -5.63
C LEU A 73 -3.13 -17.74 -5.71
N THR A 74 -4.10 -17.45 -6.59
CA THR A 74 -5.23 -18.35 -6.86
C THR A 74 -4.80 -19.66 -7.52
N GLU A 75 -3.60 -19.72 -8.11
CA GLU A 75 -3.07 -20.94 -8.74
C GLU A 75 -2.51 -21.93 -7.70
N VAL A 76 -2.38 -21.53 -6.42
CA VAL A 76 -1.74 -22.35 -5.38
C VAL A 76 -2.60 -23.56 -4.98
N ASN A 77 -3.90 -23.38 -4.74
CA ASN A 77 -4.86 -24.45 -4.46
C ASN A 77 -6.31 -23.99 -4.61
N GLU A 78 -7.25 -24.95 -4.62
CA GLU A 78 -8.68 -24.70 -4.79
C GLU A 78 -9.29 -23.84 -3.68
N PHE A 79 -8.86 -24.01 -2.42
CA PHE A 79 -9.37 -23.22 -1.30
C PHE A 79 -9.08 -21.72 -1.46
N ILE A 80 -7.85 -21.38 -1.86
CA ILE A 80 -7.47 -19.98 -2.12
C ILE A 80 -8.21 -19.45 -3.34
N ALA A 81 -8.36 -20.27 -4.39
CA ALA A 81 -9.05 -19.86 -5.61
C ALA A 81 -10.54 -19.55 -5.37
N SER A 82 -11.24 -20.41 -4.61
CA SER A 82 -12.68 -20.27 -4.36
C SER A 82 -13.01 -19.14 -3.38
N SER A 83 -12.08 -18.82 -2.49
CA SER A 83 -12.24 -17.78 -1.47
C SER A 83 -11.51 -16.48 -1.83
N TRP A 84 -11.07 -16.34 -3.10
CA TRP A 84 -10.33 -15.15 -3.52
C TRP A 84 -11.28 -13.94 -3.57
N PRO A 85 -10.93 -12.82 -2.90
CA PRO A 85 -11.80 -11.65 -2.84
C PRO A 85 -11.96 -11.01 -4.22
N ALA A 86 -13.13 -10.42 -4.49
CA ALA A 86 -13.28 -9.49 -5.59
C ALA A 86 -12.35 -8.28 -5.38
N ARG A 87 -11.54 -7.94 -6.38
CA ARG A 87 -10.54 -6.87 -6.29
C ARG A 87 -10.88 -5.74 -7.25
N ARG A 88 -10.95 -4.52 -6.73
CA ARG A 88 -11.21 -3.29 -7.50
C ARG A 88 -10.11 -2.26 -7.24
N GLY A 89 -9.61 -1.66 -8.31
CA GLY A 89 -8.51 -0.72 -8.29
C GLY A 89 -7.50 -1.02 -9.40
N PRO A 90 -6.42 -0.22 -9.51
CA PRO A 90 -6.16 0.98 -8.71
C PRO A 90 -7.17 2.10 -9.01
N LEU A 91 -7.21 3.12 -8.16
CA LEU A 91 -7.87 4.39 -8.53
C LEU A 91 -7.05 5.08 -9.63
N HIS A 92 -7.66 6.05 -10.31
CA HIS A 92 -6.95 6.89 -11.27
C HIS A 92 -6.56 8.23 -10.68
N GLY A 93 -5.50 8.83 -11.23
CA GLY A 93 -5.08 10.19 -10.92
C GLY A 93 -4.26 10.34 -9.63
N PRO A 94 -4.15 11.58 -9.11
CA PRO A 94 -3.14 11.97 -8.12
C PRO A 94 -3.15 11.15 -6.82
N VAL A 95 -4.33 10.70 -6.38
CA VAL A 95 -4.46 9.92 -5.14
C VAL A 95 -3.81 8.55 -5.26
N SER A 96 -3.96 7.86 -6.40
CA SER A 96 -3.27 6.59 -6.64
C SER A 96 -1.75 6.79 -6.63
N VAL A 97 -1.27 7.83 -7.32
CA VAL A 97 0.16 8.17 -7.33
C VAL A 97 0.68 8.45 -5.92
N PHE A 98 -0.08 9.20 -5.12
CA PHE A 98 0.28 9.50 -3.74
C PHE A 98 0.40 8.23 -2.89
N CYS A 99 -0.57 7.32 -2.99
CA CYS A 99 -0.54 6.08 -2.25
C CYS A 99 0.62 5.15 -2.66
N GLU A 100 0.99 5.12 -3.95
CA GLU A 100 2.17 4.37 -4.44
C GLU A 100 3.50 5.01 -3.96
N LEU A 101 3.52 6.34 -3.84
CA LEU A 101 4.71 7.11 -3.43
C LEU A 101 5.13 6.82 -1.98
N LEU A 102 4.18 6.67 -1.06
CA LEU A 102 4.45 6.54 0.38
C LEU A 102 5.44 5.41 0.75
N PRO A 103 5.26 4.15 0.31
CA PRO A 103 6.19 3.07 0.65
C PRO A 103 7.60 3.31 0.11
N LEU A 104 7.78 4.06 -0.99
CA LEU A 104 9.09 4.34 -1.57
C LEU A 104 10.01 5.11 -0.62
N PHE A 105 9.47 5.99 0.22
CA PHE A 105 10.30 6.72 1.19
C PHE A 105 11.01 5.75 2.15
N TRP A 106 10.31 4.72 2.63
CA TRP A 106 10.91 3.72 3.49
C TRP A 106 12.06 2.97 2.80
N PHE A 107 11.89 2.60 1.53
CA PHE A 107 12.91 1.90 0.76
C PHE A 107 14.09 2.80 0.42
N LEU A 108 13.85 4.06 0.06
CA LEU A 108 14.92 5.03 -0.21
C LEU A 108 15.76 5.32 1.04
N ASP A 109 15.16 5.34 2.23
CA ASP A 109 15.86 5.61 3.48
C ASP A 109 16.67 4.41 3.98
N ARG A 110 16.17 3.18 3.78
CA ARG A 110 16.77 1.96 4.36
C ARG A 110 17.51 1.07 3.39
N LYS A 111 17.09 1.06 2.12
CA LYS A 111 17.60 0.19 1.06
C LYS A 111 17.70 0.94 -0.28
N PRO A 112 18.44 2.06 -0.36
CA PRO A 112 18.48 2.93 -1.54
C PRO A 112 18.99 2.24 -2.81
N THR A 113 19.76 1.17 -2.67
CA THR A 113 20.29 0.33 -3.76
C THR A 113 19.68 -1.08 -3.73
N GLY A 114 18.51 -1.24 -3.13
CA GLY A 114 17.82 -2.53 -3.05
C GLY A 114 16.99 -2.82 -4.30
N THR A 115 16.63 -4.09 -4.47
CA THR A 115 15.83 -4.60 -5.59
C THR A 115 14.52 -3.84 -5.82
N VAL A 116 13.91 -3.33 -4.75
CA VAL A 116 12.72 -2.47 -4.83
C VAL A 116 13.00 -1.20 -5.62
N VAL A 117 14.05 -0.47 -5.25
CA VAL A 117 14.41 0.79 -5.92
C VAL A 117 14.82 0.54 -7.36
N GLU A 118 15.56 -0.55 -7.62
CA GLU A 118 15.91 -0.99 -8.97
C GLU A 118 14.68 -1.30 -9.83
N ASN A 119 13.68 -2.00 -9.27
CA ASN A 119 12.43 -2.30 -9.96
C ASN A 119 11.70 -1.00 -10.34
N TYR A 120 11.56 -0.06 -9.41
CA TYR A 120 10.95 1.26 -9.71
C TYR A 120 11.74 2.08 -10.72
N GLN A 121 13.07 1.97 -10.75
CA GLN A 121 13.90 2.63 -11.76
C GLN A 121 13.56 2.16 -13.17
N THR A 122 13.12 0.90 -13.34
CA THR A 122 12.73 0.35 -14.64
C THR A 122 11.24 0.52 -14.93
N GLN A 123 10.37 0.31 -13.93
CA GLN A 123 8.92 0.24 -14.13
C GLN A 123 8.20 1.57 -13.93
N HIS A 124 8.73 2.46 -13.09
CA HIS A 124 8.09 3.75 -12.82
C HIS A 124 9.11 4.86 -12.51
N PRO A 125 10.03 5.18 -13.44
CA PRO A 125 11.16 6.07 -13.19
C PRO A 125 10.76 7.50 -12.80
N ARG A 126 9.61 7.99 -13.31
CA ARG A 126 9.10 9.34 -12.97
C ARG A 126 8.66 9.44 -11.51
N LEU A 127 7.98 8.41 -10.99
CA LEU A 127 7.59 8.35 -9.58
C LEU A 127 8.82 8.23 -8.67
N LEU A 128 9.81 7.41 -9.06
CA LEU A 128 11.06 7.31 -8.31
C LEU A 128 11.85 8.63 -8.30
N ALA A 129 11.87 9.36 -9.41
CA ALA A 129 12.49 10.69 -9.48
C ALA A 129 11.78 11.69 -8.56
N LEU A 130 10.44 11.67 -8.53
CA LEU A 130 9.66 12.48 -7.58
C LEU A 130 10.01 12.14 -6.14
N ALA A 131 10.03 10.84 -5.79
CA ALA A 131 10.36 10.38 -4.44
C ALA A 131 11.75 10.84 -3.98
N ARG A 132 12.76 10.74 -4.86
CA ARG A 132 14.12 11.22 -4.59
C ARG A 132 14.16 12.74 -4.38
N ARG A 133 13.49 13.51 -5.24
CA ARG A 133 13.41 14.97 -5.10
C ARG A 133 12.76 15.37 -3.79
N LEU A 134 11.62 14.78 -3.45
CA LEU A 134 10.88 15.09 -2.23
C LEU A 134 11.64 14.72 -0.95
N ARG A 135 12.46 13.67 -0.98
CA ARG A 135 13.31 13.32 0.17
C ARG A 135 14.28 14.45 0.53
N ASP A 136 14.75 15.18 -0.46
CA ASP A 136 15.72 16.27 -0.30
C ASP A 136 15.02 17.65 -0.20
N ASP A 137 13.68 17.70 -0.24
CA ASP A 137 12.88 18.92 -0.13
C ASP A 137 12.57 19.23 1.35
N SER A 138 13.16 20.33 1.87
CA SER A 138 12.97 20.77 3.25
C SER A 138 11.51 21.06 3.59
N ARG A 139 10.73 21.59 2.65
CA ARG A 139 9.31 21.86 2.85
C ARG A 139 8.50 20.57 2.94
N PHE A 140 8.86 19.54 2.18
CA PHE A 140 8.21 18.25 2.30
C PHE A 140 8.51 17.57 3.64
N ILE A 141 9.73 17.74 4.16
CA ILE A 141 10.09 17.24 5.49
C ILE A 141 9.17 17.84 6.57
N ASP A 142 8.93 19.14 6.52
CA ASP A 142 8.02 19.82 7.46
C ASP A 142 6.57 19.35 7.29
N LEU A 143 6.15 19.08 6.05
CA LEU A 143 4.78 18.62 5.75
C LEU A 143 4.50 17.19 6.20
N LYS A 144 5.51 16.34 6.44
CA LYS A 144 5.31 14.95 6.92
C LYS A 144 4.59 14.87 8.26
N THR A 145 4.68 15.91 9.08
CA THR A 145 3.98 16.00 10.38
C THR A 145 2.72 16.86 10.30
N GLY A 146 2.41 17.40 9.12
CA GLY A 146 1.26 18.26 8.87
C GLY A 146 -0.02 17.51 8.51
N ASP A 147 -1.06 18.28 8.23
CA ASP A 147 -2.35 17.75 7.79
C ASP A 147 -2.30 17.19 6.35
N LEU A 148 -3.04 16.11 6.10
CA LEU A 148 -3.07 15.43 4.81
C LEU A 148 -3.51 16.35 3.67
N HIS A 149 -4.46 17.25 3.91
CA HIS A 149 -4.91 18.20 2.88
C HIS A 149 -3.80 19.16 2.48
N ALA A 150 -2.98 19.61 3.44
CA ALA A 150 -1.84 20.47 3.16
C ALA A 150 -0.75 19.75 2.35
N VAL A 151 -0.46 18.48 2.68
CA VAL A 151 0.45 17.62 1.92
C VAL A 151 -0.04 17.44 0.50
N LEU A 152 -1.30 17.01 0.32
CA LEU A 152 -1.87 16.77 -1.00
C LEU A 152 -1.93 18.05 -1.83
N SER A 153 -2.31 19.19 -1.24
CA SER A 153 -2.34 20.47 -1.93
C SER A 153 -0.95 20.89 -2.41
N HIS A 154 0.09 20.66 -1.61
CA HIS A 154 1.47 20.97 -1.99
C HIS A 154 1.96 20.07 -3.13
N LEU A 155 1.64 18.78 -3.10
CA LEU A 155 2.11 17.79 -4.06
C LEU A 155 1.22 17.66 -5.30
N TRP A 156 0.04 18.27 -5.33
CA TRP A 156 -1.01 17.93 -6.29
C TRP A 156 -0.53 18.02 -7.75
N SER A 157 0.15 19.09 -8.12
CA SER A 157 0.66 19.30 -9.48
C SER A 157 1.69 18.24 -9.88
N ASP A 158 2.56 17.85 -8.95
CA ASP A 158 3.57 16.82 -9.19
C ASP A 158 2.92 15.44 -9.36
N LEU A 159 1.95 15.12 -8.51
CA LEU A 159 1.20 13.88 -8.55
C LEU A 159 0.36 13.77 -9.82
N ALA A 160 -0.31 14.87 -10.22
CA ALA A 160 -1.11 14.92 -11.44
C ALA A 160 -0.28 14.80 -12.72
N ALA A 161 1.01 15.15 -12.67
CA ALA A 161 1.92 15.01 -13.80
C ALA A 161 2.38 13.55 -14.01
N ILE A 162 2.15 12.66 -13.05
CA ILE A 162 2.52 11.24 -13.14
C ILE A 162 1.35 10.44 -13.71
N GLU A 163 1.61 9.71 -14.79
CA GLU A 163 0.64 8.83 -15.42
C GLU A 163 0.35 7.62 -14.53
N THR A 164 -0.94 7.35 -14.31
CA THR A 164 -1.41 6.12 -13.66
C THR A 164 -1.71 5.06 -14.71
N GLU A 165 -1.09 3.88 -14.59
CA GLU A 165 -1.34 2.69 -15.42
C GLU A 165 -2.56 1.88 -14.97
#